data_AF-A0A969NHD9-F1
#
_entry.id   AF-A0A969NHD9-F1
#
_cell.length_a   1.000
_cell.length_b   1.000
_cell.length_c   1.000
_cell.angle_alpha   90.00
_cell.angle_beta   90.00
_cell.angle_gamma   90.00
#
_symmetry.space_group_name_H-M   'P 1'
#
loop_
_entity.id
_entity.type
_entity.pdbx_description
1 polymer ?
#
loop_
_entity_poly.entity_id
_entity_poly.type
_entity_poly.pdbx_seq_one_letter_code
_entity_poly.pdbx_strand_id
1 'polypeptide(L)'
;MCFTDTIKTFGVVVDENSRFIAIDKGENVLFEVFRYDNGPDYFSEGLLRIVKNGKIGYANEQGKIVIEPQYDCAWPFANGKASVSNSCKVEKDGEHEIGQVKPGLKLIRKEMWLNKLSQAICVYTNLPDNSTLHERRLLKW
;
A
#
# COMPACT_ATOMS: atom_id res chain seq x y z
N MET A 1 32.76 -15.42 9.51
CA MET A 1 32.33 -14.05 9.18
C MET A 1 30.84 -13.97 9.44
N CYS A 2 30.37 -13.10 10.31
CA CYS A 2 28.94 -12.81 10.41
C CYS A 2 28.67 -11.50 9.66
N PHE A 3 27.68 -11.50 8.79
CA PHE A 3 27.18 -10.28 8.16
C PHE A 3 25.98 -9.82 8.98
N THR A 4 26.09 -8.64 9.60
CA THR A 4 24.96 -8.00 10.24
C THR A 4 24.36 -7.03 9.22
N ASP A 5 23.40 -7.50 8.44
CA ASP A 5 22.60 -6.59 7.62
C ASP A 5 21.66 -5.80 8.52
N THR A 6 21.83 -4.48 8.52
CA THR A 6 20.94 -3.59 9.28
C THR A 6 19.71 -3.33 8.43
N ILE A 7 18.55 -3.81 8.89
CA ILE A 7 17.26 -3.42 8.32
C ILE A 7 17.17 -1.90 8.36
N LYS A 8 17.14 -1.22 7.20
CA LYS A 8 17.09 0.25 7.16
C LYS A 8 15.67 0.79 7.30
N THR A 9 14.68 0.05 6.80
CA THR A 9 13.27 0.46 6.76
C THR A 9 12.38 -0.60 7.40
N PHE A 10 12.14 -1.71 6.71
CA PHE A 10 11.33 -2.83 7.17
C PHE A 10 11.82 -4.15 6.56
N GLY A 11 11.44 -5.27 7.15
CA GLY A 11 11.63 -6.61 6.60
C GLY A 11 10.31 -7.19 6.12
N VAL A 12 10.32 -8.06 5.10
CA VAL A 12 9.14 -8.85 4.72
C VAL A 12 9.35 -10.27 5.22
N VAL A 13 8.41 -10.77 6.01
CA VAL A 13 8.45 -12.12 6.61
C VAL A 13 7.14 -12.85 6.32
N VAL A 14 7.12 -14.15 6.58
CA VAL A 14 5.90 -14.98 6.49
C VAL A 14 5.35 -15.18 7.90
N ASP A 15 4.07 -14.86 8.12
CA ASP A 15 3.41 -15.08 9.41
C ASP A 15 2.85 -16.51 9.56
N GLU A 16 2.26 -16.83 10.73
CA GLU A 16 1.68 -18.17 10.96
C GLU A 16 0.54 -18.53 9.98
N ASN A 17 -0.06 -17.54 9.32
CA ASN A 17 -1.15 -17.71 8.36
C ASN A 17 -0.62 -17.80 6.91
N SER A 18 0.69 -17.98 6.71
CA SER A 18 1.33 -18.02 5.40
C SER A 18 1.16 -16.74 4.57
N ARG A 19 0.96 -15.61 5.24
CA ARG A 19 0.87 -14.27 4.61
C ARG A 19 2.24 -13.61 4.63
N PHE A 20 2.55 -12.88 3.56
CA PHE A 20 3.72 -12.01 3.56
C PHE A 20 3.37 -10.71 4.29
N ILE A 21 4.08 -10.39 5.36
CA ILE A 21 3.86 -9.19 6.15
C ILE A 21 5.14 -8.36 6.23
N ALA A 22 4.99 -7.04 6.18
CA ALA A 22 6.07 -6.10 6.46
C ALA A 22 6.14 -5.85 7.97
N ILE A 23 7.34 -5.98 8.55
CA ILE A 23 7.61 -5.69 9.96
C ILE A 23 8.70 -4.63 10.11
N ASP A 24 8.55 -3.75 11.09
CA ASP A 24 9.61 -2.81 11.47
C ASP A 24 10.70 -3.48 12.33
N LYS A 25 11.68 -2.70 12.79
CA LYS A 25 12.76 -3.18 13.65
C LYS A 25 12.30 -3.71 15.02
N GLY A 26 11.15 -3.26 15.48
CA GLY A 26 10.52 -3.71 16.73
C GLY A 26 9.56 -4.86 16.52
N GLU A 27 9.59 -5.52 15.35
CA GLU A 27 8.70 -6.62 14.97
C GLU A 27 7.22 -6.22 14.87
N ASN A 28 6.92 -4.91 14.82
CA ASN A 28 5.56 -4.45 14.63
C ASN A 28 5.14 -4.64 13.17
N VAL A 29 3.97 -5.22 12.96
CA VAL A 29 3.40 -5.37 11.62
C VAL A 29 2.98 -4.01 11.08
N LEU A 30 3.56 -3.63 9.94
CA LEU A 30 3.22 -2.41 9.22
C LEU A 30 2.02 -2.62 8.29
N PHE A 31 2.08 -3.67 7.46
CA PHE A 31 1.02 -4.04 6.50
C PHE A 31 1.25 -5.45 5.96
N GLU A 32 0.19 -6.05 5.41
CA GLU A 32 0.29 -7.27 4.61
C GLU A 32 0.70 -6.91 3.18
N VAL A 33 1.67 -7.63 2.64
CA VAL A 33 2.18 -7.49 1.27
C VAL A 33 1.36 -8.38 0.34
N PHE A 34 0.97 -7.85 -0.81
CA PHE A 34 0.25 -8.61 -1.81
C PHE A 34 1.07 -9.84 -2.24
N ARG A 35 0.45 -11.02 -2.29
CA ARG A 35 1.10 -12.23 -2.79
C ARG A 35 1.14 -12.19 -4.32
N TYR A 36 2.34 -12.28 -4.89
CA TYR A 36 2.54 -12.38 -6.33
C TYR A 36 3.23 -13.70 -6.67
N ASP A 37 2.53 -14.54 -7.43
CA ASP A 37 2.95 -15.92 -7.72
C ASP A 37 3.22 -16.69 -6.41
N ASN A 38 4.46 -17.11 -6.17
CA ASN A 38 4.85 -17.87 -4.99
C ASN A 38 5.51 -17.00 -3.90
N GLY A 39 5.52 -15.67 -4.05
CA GLY A 39 6.26 -14.75 -3.19
C GLY A 39 5.51 -13.47 -2.82
N PRO A 40 6.15 -12.55 -2.08
CA PRO A 40 5.65 -11.20 -1.90
C PRO A 40 5.77 -10.40 -3.20
N ASP A 41 4.90 -9.39 -3.37
CA ASP A 41 4.99 -8.43 -4.47
C ASP A 41 6.33 -7.69 -4.49
N TYR A 42 6.75 -7.27 -5.67
CA TYR A 42 7.96 -6.48 -5.87
C TYR A 42 7.66 -4.99 -5.94
N PHE A 43 8.68 -4.16 -5.66
CA PHE A 43 8.57 -2.73 -5.91
C PHE A 43 8.57 -2.43 -7.41
N SER A 44 7.60 -1.63 -7.83
CA SER A 44 7.53 -1.06 -9.17
C SER A 44 7.37 0.44 -9.06
N GLU A 45 8.32 1.18 -9.63
CA GLU A 45 8.46 2.63 -9.43
C GLU A 45 8.45 3.04 -7.94
N GLY A 46 9.09 2.26 -7.07
CA GLY A 46 9.18 2.55 -5.63
C GLY A 46 7.88 2.36 -4.84
N LEU A 47 6.89 1.69 -5.43
CA LEU A 47 5.64 1.29 -4.76
C LEU A 47 5.43 -0.22 -4.90
N LEU A 48 4.93 -0.87 -3.85
CA LEU A 48 4.44 -2.26 -3.91
C LEU A 48 2.98 -2.31 -3.48
N ARG A 49 2.27 -3.37 -3.86
CA ARG A 49 0.87 -3.55 -3.47
C ARG A 49 0.78 -4.15 -2.06
N ILE A 50 -0.13 -3.59 -1.27
CA ILE A 50 -0.44 -4.06 0.08
C ILE A 50 -1.89 -4.49 0.17
N VAL A 51 -2.20 -5.37 1.10
CA VAL A 51 -3.56 -5.91 1.30
C VAL A 51 -4.07 -5.58 2.70
N LYS A 52 -5.35 -5.21 2.77
CA LYS A 52 -6.07 -5.13 4.04
C LYS A 52 -7.54 -5.41 3.79
N ASN A 53 -8.12 -6.34 4.55
CA ASN A 53 -9.53 -6.71 4.44
C ASN A 53 -9.97 -7.06 3.00
N GLY A 54 -9.11 -7.75 2.25
CA GLY A 54 -9.36 -8.13 0.86
C GLY A 54 -9.26 -6.99 -0.17
N LYS A 55 -8.93 -5.77 0.26
CA LYS A 55 -8.68 -4.63 -0.62
C LYS A 55 -7.19 -4.42 -0.84
N ILE A 56 -6.84 -3.87 -1.99
CA ILE A 56 -5.48 -3.60 -2.42
C ILE A 56 -5.21 -2.08 -2.36
N GLY A 57 -4.05 -1.74 -1.79
CA GLY A 57 -3.48 -0.40 -1.73
C GLY A 57 -2.01 -0.40 -2.14
N TYR A 58 -1.29 0.68 -1.86
CA TYR A 58 0.13 0.80 -2.19
C TYR A 58 0.95 1.42 -1.07
N ALA A 59 2.11 0.84 -0.79
CA ALA A 59 3.11 1.37 0.13
C ALA A 59 4.43 1.64 -0.59
N ASN A 60 5.22 2.58 -0.06
CA ASN A 60 6.54 2.90 -0.58
C ASN A 60 7.67 2.14 0.14
N GLU A 61 8.89 2.30 -0.36
CA GLU A 61 10.11 1.66 0.17
C GLU A 61 10.45 2.07 1.62
N GLN A 62 9.88 3.18 2.10
CA GLN A 62 10.03 3.66 3.47
C GLN A 62 8.99 3.05 4.42
N GLY A 63 8.14 2.13 3.95
CA GLY A 63 7.09 1.51 4.77
C GLY A 63 5.88 2.41 5.01
N LYS A 64 5.73 3.50 4.24
CA LYS A 64 4.57 4.39 4.33
C LYS A 64 3.50 3.98 3.31
N ILE A 65 2.26 3.88 3.78
CA ILE A 65 1.09 3.71 2.91
C ILE A 65 0.89 5.01 2.10
N VAL A 66 0.99 4.90 0.78
CA VAL A 66 0.79 6.01 -0.16
C VAL A 66 -0.65 6.06 -0.65
N ILE A 67 -1.25 4.88 -0.81
CA ILE A 67 -2.63 4.72 -1.23
C ILE A 67 -3.26 3.68 -0.33
N GLU A 68 -4.25 4.09 0.46
CA GLU A 68 -4.99 3.19 1.35
C GLU A 68 -5.64 2.05 0.58
N PRO A 69 -5.66 0.82 1.13
CA PRO A 69 -6.34 -0.32 0.53
C PRO A 69 -7.82 -0.02 0.28
N GLN A 70 -8.21 0.08 -0.99
CA GLN A 70 -9.57 0.44 -1.38
C GLN A 70 -10.05 -0.22 -2.68
N TYR A 71 -9.12 -0.79 -3.46
CA TYR A 71 -9.43 -1.42 -4.75
C TYR A 71 -9.60 -2.92 -4.60
N ASP A 72 -10.44 -3.53 -5.42
CA ASP A 72 -10.55 -5.01 -5.52
C ASP A 72 -9.39 -5.60 -6.32
N CYS A 73 -8.98 -4.91 -7.39
CA CYS A 73 -7.76 -5.23 -8.11
C CYS A 73 -6.89 -4.01 -8.31
N ALA A 74 -5.58 -4.25 -8.29
CA ALA A 74 -4.60 -3.23 -8.55
C ALA A 74 -3.38 -3.87 -9.24
N TRP A 75 -2.85 -3.19 -10.26
CA TRP A 75 -1.64 -3.60 -10.98
C TRP A 75 -0.43 -2.78 -10.52
N PRO A 76 0.81 -3.26 -10.73
CA PRO A 76 2.01 -2.48 -10.48
C PRO A 76 1.99 -1.14 -11.22
N PHE A 77 2.67 -0.14 -10.66
CA PHE A 77 2.84 1.16 -11.34
C PHE A 77 3.80 1.03 -12.51
N ALA A 78 3.44 1.63 -13.65
CA ALA A 78 4.30 1.76 -14.81
C ALA A 78 4.00 3.08 -15.53
N ASN A 79 5.05 3.82 -15.89
CA ASN A 79 4.98 5.15 -16.47
C ASN A 79 4.15 6.12 -15.61
N GLY A 80 4.36 6.07 -14.29
CA GLY A 80 3.66 6.92 -13.31
C GLY A 80 2.18 6.61 -13.13
N LYS A 81 1.69 5.48 -13.64
CA LYS A 81 0.27 5.10 -13.63
C LYS A 81 0.06 3.66 -13.20
N ALA A 82 -1.08 3.36 -12.60
CA ALA A 82 -1.51 2.01 -12.30
C ALA A 82 -2.97 1.82 -12.70
N SER A 83 -3.29 0.63 -13.23
CA SER A 83 -4.67 0.23 -13.45
C SER A 83 -5.25 -0.33 -12.15
N VAL A 84 -6.49 0.01 -11.85
CA VAL A 84 -7.21 -0.44 -10.64
C VAL A 84 -8.69 -0.68 -10.95
N SER A 85 -9.37 -1.50 -10.16
CA SER A 85 -10.82 -1.68 -10.26
C SER A 85 -11.45 -1.91 -8.89
N ASN A 86 -12.69 -1.46 -8.73
CA ASN A 86 -13.54 -1.66 -7.56
C ASN A 86 -14.60 -2.75 -7.78
N SER A 87 -14.45 -3.57 -8.83
CA SER A 87 -15.44 -4.57 -9.19
C SER A 87 -14.81 -5.73 -9.96
N CYS A 88 -13.76 -6.33 -9.40
CA CYS A 88 -13.16 -7.50 -10.00
C CYS A 88 -13.97 -8.76 -9.74
N LYS A 89 -14.13 -9.59 -10.76
CA LYS A 89 -14.68 -10.93 -10.62
C LYS A 89 -13.54 -11.93 -10.79
N VAL A 90 -13.42 -12.83 -9.81
CA VAL A 90 -12.56 -14.02 -9.93
C VAL A 90 -13.42 -15.10 -10.57
N GLU A 91 -13.12 -15.49 -11.80
CA GLU A 91 -13.73 -16.67 -12.42
C GLU A 91 -12.85 -17.87 -12.11
N LYS A 92 -13.42 -18.87 -11.42
CA LYS A 92 -12.74 -20.12 -11.10
C LYS A 92 -13.14 -21.16 -12.14
N ASP A 93 -12.19 -21.66 -12.91
CA ASP A 93 -12.42 -22.76 -13.86
C ASP A 93 -11.75 -24.04 -13.35
N GLY A 94 -12.35 -24.61 -12.30
CA GLY A 94 -12.04 -25.94 -11.76
C GLY A 94 -10.67 -26.12 -11.09
N GLU A 95 -9.59 -25.81 -11.80
CA GLU A 95 -8.19 -26.07 -11.44
C GLU A 95 -7.34 -24.79 -11.46
N HIS A 96 -7.83 -23.70 -12.08
CA HIS A 96 -7.15 -22.40 -12.14
C HIS A 96 -8.08 -21.23 -11.82
N GLU A 97 -7.55 -20.23 -11.13
CA GLU A 97 -8.16 -18.90 -11.08
C GLU A 97 -7.87 -18.22 -12.42
N ILE A 98 -8.83 -18.29 -13.35
CA ILE A 98 -8.72 -17.57 -14.61
C ILE A 98 -8.83 -16.08 -14.28
N GLY A 99 -7.86 -15.32 -14.81
CA GLY A 99 -7.54 -13.96 -14.41
C GLY A 99 -8.75 -13.04 -14.17
N GLN A 100 -8.57 -12.16 -13.19
CA GLN A 100 -9.53 -11.15 -12.75
C GLN A 100 -10.23 -10.45 -13.93
N VAL A 101 -11.51 -10.77 -14.15
CA VAL A 101 -12.35 -10.12 -15.18
C VAL A 101 -12.48 -8.65 -14.79
N LYS A 102 -12.32 -7.74 -15.77
CA LYS A 102 -12.15 -6.29 -15.56
C LYS A 102 -13.38 -5.43 -15.89
N PRO A 103 -14.54 -5.55 -15.23
CA PRO A 103 -15.52 -4.46 -15.24
C PRO A 103 -14.91 -3.22 -14.58
N GLY A 104 -15.09 -2.03 -15.18
CA GLY A 104 -14.84 -0.75 -14.50
C GLY A 104 -13.37 -0.38 -14.25
N LEU A 105 -12.44 -0.75 -15.14
CA LEU A 105 -11.02 -0.40 -15.01
C LEU A 105 -10.81 1.12 -14.96
N LYS A 106 -10.11 1.59 -13.94
CA LYS A 106 -9.70 2.99 -13.75
C LYS A 106 -8.18 3.09 -13.78
N LEU A 107 -7.66 4.19 -14.32
CA LEU A 107 -6.24 4.50 -14.31
C LEU A 107 -5.97 5.57 -13.24
N ILE A 108 -5.10 5.26 -12.28
CA ILE A 108 -4.64 6.21 -11.26
C ILE A 108 -3.23 6.70 -11.60
N ARG A 109 -2.93 7.95 -11.22
CA ARG A 109 -1.61 8.56 -11.43
C ARG A 109 -0.88 8.71 -10.11
N LYS A 110 0.40 8.36 -10.06
CA LYS A 110 1.26 8.40 -8.86
C LYS A 110 1.32 9.80 -8.24
N GLU A 111 1.42 10.83 -9.09
CA GLU A 111 1.50 12.23 -8.70
C GLU A 111 0.30 12.74 -7.88
N MET A 112 -0.91 12.21 -8.12
CA MET A 112 -2.11 12.63 -7.38
C MET A 112 -2.03 12.26 -5.90
N TRP A 113 -1.31 11.21 -5.55
CA TRP A 113 -1.23 10.67 -4.18
C TRP A 113 -0.02 11.21 -3.42
N LEU A 114 1.08 11.49 -4.12
CA LEU A 114 2.21 12.22 -3.55
C LEU A 114 1.80 13.63 -3.11
N ASN A 115 0.93 14.30 -3.88
CA ASN A 115 0.44 15.64 -3.55
C ASN A 115 -0.57 15.65 -2.38
N LYS A 116 -1.35 14.58 -2.17
CA LYS A 116 -2.21 14.45 -0.99
C LYS A 116 -1.40 14.28 0.29
N LEU A 117 -0.29 13.54 0.23
CA LEU A 117 0.62 13.36 1.38
C LEU A 117 1.38 14.66 1.73
N SER A 118 1.76 15.47 0.75
CA SER A 118 2.42 16.76 1.00
C SER A 118 1.46 17.83 1.54
N GLN A 119 0.20 17.84 1.11
CA GLN A 119 -0.82 18.74 1.66
C GLN A 119 -1.17 18.40 3.11
N ALA A 120 -1.16 17.12 3.50
CA ALA A 120 -1.32 16.73 4.90
C ALA A 120 -0.16 17.21 5.78
N ILE A 121 1.07 17.27 5.25
CA ILE A 121 2.26 17.79 5.96
C ILE A 121 2.23 19.33 6.03
N CYS A 122 1.74 20.00 4.98
CA CYS A 122 1.69 21.47 4.90
C CYS A 122 0.76 22.12 5.95
N VAL A 123 -0.19 21.35 6.52
CA VAL A 123 -1.05 21.84 7.62
C VAL A 123 -0.32 21.84 8.97
N TYR A 124 0.75 21.05 9.15
CA TYR A 124 1.47 20.97 10.42
C TYR A 124 2.64 21.96 10.56
N THR A 125 3.12 22.56 9.46
CA THR A 125 4.29 23.46 9.49
C THR A 125 3.94 24.96 9.50
N ASN A 126 2.65 25.31 9.56
CA ASN A 126 2.16 26.69 9.65
C ASN A 126 1.42 26.95 10.98
N LEU A 127 1.95 26.43 12.10
CA LEU A 127 1.54 26.88 13.42
C LEU A 127 2.44 28.05 13.85
N PRO A 128 1.94 29.30 13.88
CA PRO A 128 2.59 30.32 14.68
C PRO A 128 2.47 29.90 16.16
N ASP A 129 3.59 30.02 16.85
CA ASP A 129 3.75 29.96 18.30
C ASP A 129 2.52 30.48 19.07
N ASN A 130 2.08 29.66 20.03
CA ASN A 130 1.13 29.96 21.10
C ASN A 130 -0.27 30.44 20.72
N SER A 131 -1.25 29.52 20.78
CA SER A 131 -2.23 29.45 21.88
C SER A 131 -3.53 28.77 21.45
N THR A 132 -4.16 28.08 22.40
CA THR A 132 -5.51 27.49 22.40
C THR A 132 -5.76 26.20 21.60
N LEU A 133 -5.85 25.12 22.38
CA LEU A 133 -6.55 23.87 22.08
C LEU A 133 -8.02 24.16 21.74
N HIS A 134 -8.45 23.89 20.52
CA HIS A 134 -9.81 23.41 20.27
C HIS A 134 -9.82 22.40 19.13
N GLU A 135 -10.06 21.16 19.54
CA GLU A 135 -10.29 19.97 18.75
C GLU A 135 -11.32 20.25 17.65
N ARG A 136 -10.92 20.18 16.38
CA ARG A 136 -11.85 20.21 15.24
C ARG A 136 -11.75 18.92 14.43
N ARG A 137 -12.82 18.14 14.59
CA ARG A 137 -13.31 17.02 13.76
C ARG A 137 -12.68 16.92 12.37
N LEU A 138 -12.05 15.79 12.12
CA LEU A 138 -11.74 15.29 10.78
C LEU A 138 -13.05 14.91 10.07
N LEU A 139 -13.46 15.67 9.05
CA LEU A 139 -14.41 15.18 8.06
C LEU A 139 -13.61 14.39 7.01
N LYS A 140 -13.86 13.08 7.00
CA LYS A 140 -13.40 12.13 6.00
C LYS A 140 -14.13 12.37 4.68
N TRP A 141 -13.41 12.33 3.56
CA TRP A 141 -13.93 12.03 2.23
C TRP A 141 -13.07 10.91 1.64
#